data_AF-A0A8T4G606-F1
#
_entry.id   AF-A0A8T4G606-F1
#
_cell.length_a   1.000
_cell.length_b   1.000
_cell.length_c   1.000
_cell.angle_alpha   90.00
_cell.angle_beta   90.00
_cell.angle_gamma   90.00
#
_symmetry.space_group_name_H-M   'P 1'
#
loop_
_entity.id
_entity.type
_entity.pdbx_description
1 polymer ?
#
loop_
_entity_poly.entity_id
_entity_poly.type
_entity_poly.pdbx_seq_one_letter_code
_entity_poly.pdbx_strand_id
1 'polypeptide(L)'
;MKKVASLVVIFLLFTSLGTVGAGVVKTFHIVKGQSYTFDLPKAVITIENAEFSYDPEMGIYVPMMVYYKDTGNEHGTPTSERGETDPDRTYTYYLRNIKFDTWSQTVELEQNEQDPYAVFIVKQIDMLAGKVVIKSTWGEQKSMSIDDEVWVYGVPKAKVKLVSIEADFFSLKAKFQVEYYDPVEADIVVEEYQEQEPSTSPTPGEDQSTNTSKPLDPTKVPTAMIVVGENAAGADVAAGAKVGIAVQKWIDIVKEKSGDVVIPGLGGLGAKLATIPSKNLNADAMLDTEVTDPGEIALIVYSVGGPAANKYSAMLNNRTDLPVHFVQENGKWYLVTKSGEKWSGSYGVIMLIPAVRDVDEFKKNLMEGNVKIMDVLVAGLDRWGTYAACDLLKGEFLKPVKDIQPDKNFMFLIQLQAQVLTMFADPFSIFEVGFDPTKLPITAIIVNKDGKIVKVVTG
;
A
#
# COMPACT_ATOMS: atom_id res chain seq x y z
N MET A 1 35.90 49.74 40.75
CA MET A 1 36.74 49.29 39.62
C MET A 1 36.64 47.77 39.52
N LYS A 2 36.29 47.25 38.32
CA LYS A 2 36.57 45.90 37.72
C LYS A 2 36.10 44.65 38.51
N LYS A 3 35.17 43.82 37.98
CA LYS A 3 35.36 42.65 37.05
C LYS A 3 36.29 41.57 37.68
N VAL A 4 36.05 40.25 37.70
CA VAL A 4 35.24 39.32 36.90
C VAL A 4 35.36 37.88 37.48
N ALA A 5 34.27 37.09 37.38
CA ALA A 5 34.10 35.63 37.18
C ALA A 5 34.60 34.52 38.14
N SER A 6 33.85 33.40 38.01
CA SER A 6 34.14 31.99 38.35
C SER A 6 33.72 31.56 39.75
N LEU A 7 32.99 30.46 39.98
CA LEU A 7 32.51 29.38 39.13
C LEU A 7 31.39 28.67 39.94
N VAL A 8 30.19 28.54 39.35
CA VAL A 8 29.13 27.67 39.88
C VAL A 8 29.42 26.26 39.36
N VAL A 9 30.05 25.44 40.19
CA VAL A 9 30.11 23.99 40.01
C VAL A 9 29.96 23.39 41.40
N ILE A 10 28.77 22.85 41.67
CA ILE A 10 28.35 21.89 42.71
C ILE A 10 26.87 22.20 42.93
N PHE A 11 26.04 21.78 41.99
CA PHE A 11 24.63 21.42 42.20
C PHE A 11 24.16 20.91 40.85
N LEU A 12 24.31 19.59 40.64
CA LEU A 12 23.57 18.73 39.70
C LEU A 12 24.29 17.37 39.68
N LEU A 13 24.24 16.68 40.81
CA LEU A 13 24.43 15.25 40.91
C LEU A 13 23.05 14.69 41.28
N PHE A 14 22.59 13.70 40.51
CA PHE A 14 21.34 12.95 40.62
C PHE A 14 20.06 13.70 40.20
N THR A 15 19.69 13.58 38.92
CA THR A 15 18.76 12.54 38.41
C THR A 15 18.24 12.97 37.05
N SER A 16 18.59 12.27 35.98
CA SER A 16 17.70 12.12 34.82
C SER A 16 17.91 10.72 34.28
N LEU A 17 16.82 9.96 34.30
CA LEU A 17 16.68 8.63 33.74
C LEU A 17 17.24 8.58 32.33
N GLY A 18 18.00 7.53 32.03
CA GLY A 18 18.41 7.22 30.68
C GLY A 18 17.20 6.81 29.85
N THR A 19 16.87 7.63 28.87
CA THR A 19 16.24 7.17 27.63
C THR A 19 17.38 6.77 26.70
N VAL A 20 17.54 5.48 26.45
CA VAL A 20 18.46 4.96 25.44
C VAL A 20 17.80 5.19 24.09
N GLY A 21 18.00 6.38 23.52
CA GLY A 21 17.81 6.59 22.08
C GLY A 21 18.97 5.93 21.34
N ALA A 22 18.68 5.18 20.27
CA ALA A 22 19.71 4.70 19.36
C ALA A 22 20.57 5.90 18.92
N GLY A 23 21.83 5.90 19.33
CA GLY A 23 22.71 7.05 19.12
C GLY A 23 23.14 7.10 17.67
N VAL A 24 22.83 8.20 16.99
CA VAL A 24 23.48 8.52 15.71
C VAL A 24 24.99 8.45 15.92
N VAL A 25 25.64 7.54 15.19
CA VAL A 25 27.08 7.29 15.29
C VAL A 25 27.82 8.39 14.56
N LYS A 26 27.36 8.73 13.34
CA LYS A 26 27.99 9.75 12.50
C LYS A 26 27.06 10.21 11.39
N THR A 27 27.31 11.41 10.89
CA THR A 27 26.70 11.91 9.66
C THR A 27 27.80 12.34 8.69
N PHE A 28 27.66 11.96 7.44
CA PHE A 28 28.61 12.29 6.37
C PHE A 28 27.89 13.01 5.25
N HIS A 29 28.49 14.06 4.70
CA HIS A 29 27.96 14.74 3.54
C HIS A 29 28.59 14.17 2.27
N ILE A 30 27.78 13.86 1.26
CA ILE A 30 28.23 13.33 -0.03
C ILE A 30 27.66 14.17 -1.19
N VAL A 31 28.46 14.29 -2.25
CA VAL A 31 28.16 15.02 -3.48
C VAL A 31 28.37 14.09 -4.67
N LYS A 32 27.44 14.13 -5.64
CA LYS A 32 27.43 13.31 -6.86
C LYS A 32 28.76 13.41 -7.60
N GLY A 33 29.27 12.26 -8.04
CA GLY A 33 30.51 12.16 -8.82
C GLY A 33 31.82 12.27 -8.02
N GLN A 34 31.74 12.40 -6.69
CA GLN A 34 32.93 12.43 -5.83
C GLN A 34 33.10 11.09 -5.10
N SER A 35 34.36 10.72 -4.83
CA SER A 35 34.68 9.52 -4.07
C SER A 35 34.97 9.86 -2.61
N TYR A 36 34.55 8.98 -1.71
CA TYR A 36 34.67 9.16 -0.28
C TYR A 36 35.19 7.89 0.40
N THR A 37 35.97 8.09 1.46
CA THR A 37 36.30 7.04 2.42
C THR A 37 36.02 7.57 3.81
N PHE A 38 35.10 6.92 4.52
CA PHE A 38 34.67 7.32 5.85
C PHE A 38 35.05 6.26 6.87
N ASP A 39 35.76 6.69 7.91
CA ASP A 39 36.12 5.81 9.02
C ASP A 39 35.03 5.88 10.12
N LEU A 40 34.51 4.71 10.48
CA LEU A 40 33.63 4.43 11.61
C LEU A 40 34.36 3.58 12.65
N PRO A 41 33.85 3.53 13.90
CA PRO A 41 34.49 2.75 14.97
C PRO A 41 34.76 1.29 14.58
N LYS A 42 33.81 0.61 13.93
CA LYS A 42 33.90 -0.82 13.55
C LYS A 42 33.97 -1.07 12.05
N ALA A 43 33.87 -0.04 11.22
CA ALA A 43 33.82 -0.19 9.77
C ALA A 43 34.54 0.95 9.03
N VAL A 44 34.84 0.72 7.76
CA VAL A 44 35.28 1.74 6.80
C VAL A 44 34.32 1.70 5.63
N ILE A 45 33.66 2.82 5.35
CA ILE A 45 32.77 2.97 4.19
C ILE A 45 33.59 3.56 3.04
N THR A 46 33.48 2.97 1.86
CA THR A 46 34.03 3.51 0.62
C THR A 46 32.93 3.72 -0.39
N ILE A 47 32.89 4.91 -0.98
CA ILE A 47 31.99 5.27 -2.07
C ILE A 47 32.89 5.71 -3.22
N GLU A 48 32.89 4.95 -4.31
CA GLU A 48 33.58 5.36 -5.53
C GLU A 48 32.60 6.09 -6.43
N ASN A 49 32.94 7.31 -6.85
CA ASN A 49 32.14 8.11 -7.76
C ASN A 49 30.65 8.13 -7.37
N ALA A 50 30.31 8.76 -6.24
CA ALA A 50 28.97 8.72 -5.65
C ALA A 50 27.87 8.92 -6.69
N GLU A 51 27.10 7.87 -6.95
CA GLU A 51 26.00 7.86 -7.90
C GLU A 51 24.69 7.64 -7.14
N PHE A 52 23.75 8.57 -7.33
CA PHE A 52 22.40 8.41 -6.85
C PHE A 52 21.63 7.55 -7.84
N SER A 53 21.00 6.51 -7.33
CA SER A 53 20.15 5.60 -8.09
C SER A 53 18.77 5.54 -7.45
N TYR A 54 17.80 4.97 -8.17
CA TYR A 54 16.46 4.75 -7.66
C TYR A 54 16.12 3.27 -7.71
N ASP A 55 15.53 2.78 -6.63
CA ASP A 55 14.91 1.48 -6.55
C ASP A 55 13.53 1.63 -5.88
N PRO A 56 12.45 0.98 -6.38
CA PRO A 56 11.12 1.12 -5.79
C PRO A 56 11.01 0.70 -4.31
N GLU A 57 11.83 -0.24 -3.87
CA GLU A 57 11.84 -0.78 -2.50
C GLU A 57 12.73 0.03 -1.56
N MET A 58 13.78 0.68 -2.06
CA MET A 58 14.72 1.46 -1.25
C MET A 58 14.50 2.98 -1.34
N GLY A 59 13.85 3.47 -2.40
CA GLY A 59 13.81 4.88 -2.76
C GLY A 59 15.09 5.33 -3.48
N ILE A 60 15.48 6.59 -3.29
CA ILE A 60 16.80 7.05 -3.73
C ILE A 60 17.85 6.41 -2.84
N TYR A 61 18.87 5.82 -3.46
CA TYR A 61 19.96 5.17 -2.76
C TYR A 61 21.31 5.50 -3.39
N VAL A 62 22.37 5.32 -2.61
CA VAL A 62 23.76 5.39 -3.07
C VAL A 62 24.43 4.05 -2.76
N PRO A 63 24.99 3.35 -3.76
CA PRO A 63 25.74 2.14 -3.51
C PRO A 63 27.06 2.48 -2.80
N MET A 64 27.41 1.69 -1.79
CA MET A 64 28.68 1.84 -1.08
C MET A 64 29.25 0.47 -0.72
N MET A 65 30.56 0.44 -0.48
CA MET A 65 31.29 -0.72 0.00
C MET A 65 31.64 -0.50 1.47
N VAL A 66 31.38 -1.50 2.31
CA VAL A 66 31.67 -1.44 3.74
C VAL A 66 32.65 -2.54 4.10
N TYR A 67 33.81 -2.16 4.64
CA TYR A 67 34.81 -3.06 5.21
C TYR A 67 34.69 -3.07 6.74
N TYR A 68 34.50 -4.25 7.33
CA TYR A 68 34.32 -4.42 8.77
C TYR A 68 35.65 -4.74 9.42
N LYS A 69 36.08 -3.89 10.37
CA LYS A 69 37.41 -3.98 10.99
C LYS A 69 37.56 -5.21 11.88
N ASP A 70 36.47 -5.62 12.54
CA ASP A 70 36.48 -6.71 13.51
C ASP A 70 36.48 -8.09 12.83
N THR A 71 35.73 -8.24 11.73
CA THR A 71 35.60 -9.50 10.98
C THR A 71 36.55 -9.59 9.79
N GLY A 72 36.99 -8.45 9.27
CA GLY A 72 37.75 -8.35 8.02
C GLY A 72 36.88 -8.54 6.76
N ASN A 73 35.56 -8.61 6.90
CA ASN A 73 34.62 -8.78 5.79
C ASN A 73 34.48 -7.50 4.97
N GLU A 74 34.09 -7.66 3.71
CA GLU A 74 33.77 -6.55 2.81
C GLU A 74 32.45 -6.84 2.07
N HIS A 75 31.51 -5.90 2.11
CA HIS A 75 30.18 -6.06 1.53
C HIS A 75 29.75 -4.81 0.76
N GLY A 76 29.05 -5.03 -0.36
CA GLY A 76 28.24 -3.99 -0.97
C GLY A 76 26.98 -3.79 -0.12
N THR A 77 26.77 -2.59 0.37
CA THR A 77 25.63 -2.25 1.23
C THR A 77 25.14 -0.88 0.81
N PRO A 78 23.98 -0.72 0.16
CA PRO A 78 23.52 0.62 -0.22
C PRO A 78 23.16 1.45 1.02
N THR A 79 23.13 2.77 0.88
CA THR A 79 22.44 3.66 1.83
C THR A 79 21.23 4.26 1.13
N SER A 80 20.07 4.21 1.77
CA SER A 80 18.78 4.56 1.14
C SER A 80 17.95 5.51 2.01
N GLU A 81 16.96 6.18 1.42
CA GLU A 81 16.00 7.02 2.16
C GLU A 81 15.24 6.25 3.25
N ARG A 82 15.04 4.95 3.03
CA ARG A 82 14.33 4.04 3.95
C ARG A 82 15.24 3.43 5.01
N GLY A 83 16.55 3.44 4.78
CA GLY A 83 17.57 2.94 5.70
C GLY A 83 17.87 1.48 5.45
N GLU A 84 19.16 1.17 5.29
CA GLU A 84 19.62 -0.19 5.03
C GLU A 84 20.50 -0.68 6.18
N THR A 85 20.16 -1.84 6.71
CA THR A 85 20.98 -2.50 7.73
C THR A 85 22.05 -3.33 7.07
N ASP A 86 23.24 -3.22 7.61
CA ASP A 86 24.40 -3.87 7.06
C ASP A 86 24.41 -5.39 7.32
N PRO A 87 25.07 -6.22 6.47
CA PRO A 87 25.01 -7.68 6.61
C PRO A 87 25.55 -8.22 7.93
N ASP A 88 26.56 -7.54 8.50
CA ASP A 88 27.16 -7.88 9.80
C ASP A 88 26.33 -7.33 10.98
N ARG A 89 25.16 -6.72 10.69
CA ARG A 89 24.23 -6.11 11.65
C ARG A 89 24.94 -5.18 12.64
N THR A 90 25.87 -4.38 12.13
CA THR A 90 26.65 -3.45 12.94
C THR A 90 26.05 -2.05 12.90
N TYR A 91 25.65 -1.60 11.72
CA TYR A 91 25.10 -0.28 11.48
C TYR A 91 23.87 -0.32 10.56
N THR A 92 23.04 0.72 10.67
CA THR A 92 21.99 1.06 9.71
C THR A 92 22.32 2.40 9.06
N TYR A 93 22.19 2.49 7.74
CA TYR A 93 22.62 3.64 6.95
C TYR A 93 21.45 4.32 6.24
N TYR A 94 21.18 5.57 6.58
CA TYR A 94 20.10 6.37 6.01
C TYR A 94 20.64 7.47 5.10
N LEU A 95 19.99 7.65 3.95
CA LEU A 95 20.17 8.80 3.10
C LEU A 95 19.15 9.88 3.50
N ARG A 96 19.63 11.05 3.92
CA ARG A 96 18.82 12.17 4.43
C ARG A 96 19.23 13.48 3.76
N ASN A 97 18.40 14.51 3.91
CA ASN A 97 18.68 15.87 3.43
C ASN A 97 19.11 15.95 1.95
N ILE A 98 18.51 15.12 1.09
CA ILE A 98 18.84 15.07 -0.33
C ILE A 98 18.48 16.42 -0.98
N LYS A 99 19.47 17.03 -1.63
CA LYS A 99 19.31 18.26 -2.42
C LYS A 99 19.35 17.92 -3.89
N PHE A 100 18.52 18.63 -4.65
CA PHE A 100 18.28 18.38 -6.06
C PHE A 100 18.69 19.60 -6.89
N ASP A 101 19.37 19.35 -8.01
CA ASP A 101 19.39 20.31 -9.09
C ASP A 101 18.06 20.20 -9.86
N THR A 102 17.45 21.35 -10.15
CA THR A 102 16.08 21.43 -10.66
C THR A 102 16.04 22.27 -11.92
N TRP A 103 15.48 21.70 -12.99
CA TRP A 103 15.25 22.41 -14.24
C TRP A 103 13.92 22.03 -14.86
N SER A 104 13.39 22.90 -15.72
CA SER A 104 12.13 22.65 -16.43
C SER A 104 12.34 22.71 -17.93
N GLN A 105 11.60 21.88 -18.65
CA GLN A 105 11.50 21.96 -20.10
C GLN A 105 10.09 21.61 -20.57
N THR A 106 9.78 22.07 -21.78
CA THR A 106 8.60 21.63 -22.51
C THR A 106 9.01 20.49 -23.43
N VAL A 107 8.29 19.38 -23.35
CA VAL A 107 8.56 18.17 -24.14
C VAL A 107 7.33 17.85 -24.98
N GLU A 108 7.52 17.60 -26.26
CA GLU A 108 6.47 17.14 -27.16
C GLU A 108 6.78 15.70 -27.56
N LEU A 109 5.88 14.77 -27.23
CA LEU A 109 6.10 13.34 -27.41
C LEU A 109 4.94 12.70 -28.19
N GLU A 110 5.29 11.89 -29.17
CA GLU A 110 4.37 10.97 -29.85
C GLU A 110 4.14 9.70 -29.03
N GLN A 111 3.16 8.89 -29.46
CA GLN A 111 2.93 7.59 -28.84
C GLN A 111 4.17 6.68 -28.99
N ASN A 112 4.58 6.08 -27.89
CA ASN A 112 5.78 5.27 -27.70
C ASN A 112 7.11 6.04 -27.69
N GLU A 113 7.07 7.37 -27.69
CA GLU A 113 8.27 8.17 -27.43
C GLU A 113 8.54 8.31 -25.94
N GLN A 114 9.83 8.24 -25.62
CA GLN A 114 10.34 8.40 -24.26
C GLN A 114 10.78 9.84 -24.08
N ASP A 115 10.60 10.39 -22.87
CA ASP A 115 11.11 11.72 -22.57
C ASP A 115 12.66 11.74 -22.61
N PRO A 116 13.27 12.92 -22.80
CA PRO A 116 14.72 13.05 -23.01
C PRO A 116 15.60 12.46 -21.90
N TYR A 117 15.08 12.35 -20.68
CA TYR A 117 15.81 11.84 -19.52
C TYR A 117 15.38 10.43 -19.11
N ALA A 118 14.61 9.74 -19.97
CA ALA A 118 14.20 8.36 -19.74
C ALA A 118 13.49 8.14 -18.39
N VAL A 119 12.69 9.10 -17.95
CA VAL A 119 11.85 9.05 -16.75
C VAL A 119 10.49 8.42 -17.06
N PHE A 120 9.90 8.72 -18.23
CA PHE A 120 8.64 8.15 -18.68
C PHE A 120 8.55 7.99 -20.21
N ILE A 121 7.65 7.12 -20.63
CA ILE A 121 7.26 6.88 -22.03
C ILE A 121 5.77 7.13 -22.21
N VAL A 122 5.39 7.78 -23.31
CA VAL A 122 3.98 7.92 -23.68
C VAL A 122 3.49 6.58 -24.24
N LYS A 123 2.53 5.94 -23.59
CA LYS A 123 1.99 4.64 -24.04
C LYS A 123 0.79 4.77 -24.96
N GLN A 124 -0.04 5.78 -24.73
CA GLN A 124 -1.26 6.00 -25.49
C GLN A 124 -1.65 7.46 -25.46
N ILE A 125 -2.13 7.98 -26.60
CA ILE A 125 -2.76 9.30 -26.72
C ILE A 125 -4.19 9.07 -27.21
N ASP A 126 -5.17 9.51 -26.42
CA ASP A 126 -6.59 9.49 -26.76
C ASP A 126 -7.10 10.94 -26.89
N MET A 127 -7.14 11.42 -28.12
CA MET A 127 -7.59 12.77 -28.44
C MET A 127 -9.09 12.97 -28.15
N LEU A 128 -9.92 11.94 -28.31
CA LEU A 128 -11.37 12.05 -28.10
C LEU A 128 -11.71 12.18 -26.62
N ALA A 129 -10.98 11.45 -25.77
CA ALA A 129 -11.11 11.54 -24.32
C ALA A 129 -10.31 12.72 -23.72
N GLY A 130 -9.43 13.35 -24.49
CA GLY A 130 -8.52 14.39 -24.00
C GLY A 130 -7.48 13.85 -23.01
N LYS A 131 -7.03 12.60 -23.20
CA LYS A 131 -6.19 11.86 -22.25
C LYS A 131 -4.91 11.34 -22.88
N VAL A 132 -3.86 11.25 -22.06
CA VAL A 132 -2.59 10.61 -22.39
C VAL A 132 -2.23 9.62 -21.28
N VAL A 133 -1.75 8.44 -21.63
CA VAL A 133 -1.23 7.47 -20.68
C VAL A 133 0.30 7.51 -20.76
N ILE A 134 0.95 7.82 -19.64
CA ILE A 134 2.39 7.72 -19.48
C ILE A 134 2.73 6.48 -18.65
N LYS A 135 3.88 5.88 -18.91
CA LYS A 135 4.46 4.80 -18.10
C LYS A 135 5.83 5.24 -17.62
N SER A 136 6.09 5.18 -16.32
CA SER A 136 7.42 5.39 -15.77
C SER A 136 8.36 4.27 -16.22
N THR A 137 9.65 4.56 -16.30
CA THR A 137 10.67 3.56 -16.66
C THR A 137 10.71 2.40 -15.66
N TRP A 138 10.19 2.62 -14.44
CA TRP A 138 10.08 1.65 -13.35
C TRP A 138 8.74 0.88 -13.30
N GLY A 139 7.83 1.11 -14.25
CA GLY A 139 6.66 0.27 -14.44
C GLY A 139 5.29 0.90 -14.13
N GLU A 140 5.25 1.96 -13.33
CA GLU A 140 4.02 2.65 -12.92
C GLU A 140 3.35 3.32 -14.13
N GLN A 141 2.03 3.18 -14.29
CA GLN A 141 1.27 3.83 -15.38
C GLN A 141 0.31 4.87 -14.83
N LYS A 142 0.25 6.04 -15.49
CA LYS A 142 -0.63 7.13 -15.12
C LYS A 142 -1.40 7.63 -16.34
N SER A 143 -2.70 7.79 -16.19
CA SER A 143 -3.53 8.50 -17.17
C SER A 143 -3.65 9.95 -16.76
N MET A 144 -3.39 10.86 -17.69
CA MET A 144 -3.40 12.29 -17.51
C MET A 144 -4.38 12.92 -18.48
N SER A 145 -5.22 13.82 -17.99
CA SER A 145 -6.03 14.76 -18.78
C SER A 145 -5.28 16.08 -18.91
N ILE A 146 -5.70 16.94 -19.83
CA ILE A 146 -5.12 18.29 -19.96
C ILE A 146 -5.20 19.02 -18.61
N ASP A 147 -4.10 19.69 -18.25
CA ASP A 147 -3.81 20.34 -16.97
C ASP A 147 -3.56 19.41 -15.76
N ASP A 148 -3.72 18.08 -15.90
CA ASP A 148 -3.31 17.14 -14.85
C ASP A 148 -1.80 17.19 -14.63
N GLU A 149 -1.41 17.02 -13.37
CA GLU A 149 -0.02 16.99 -12.94
C GLU A 149 0.24 15.72 -12.12
N VAL A 150 1.33 15.02 -12.43
CA VAL A 150 1.71 13.79 -11.74
C VAL A 150 3.20 13.77 -11.43
N TRP A 151 3.55 13.15 -10.31
CA TRP A 151 4.93 12.80 -9.99
C TRP A 151 5.31 11.48 -10.65
N VAL A 152 6.48 11.43 -11.28
CA VAL A 152 7.12 10.23 -11.79
C VAL A 152 8.43 10.04 -11.03
N TYR A 153 8.50 9.01 -10.21
CA TYR A 153 9.66 8.73 -9.38
C TYR A 153 10.79 8.10 -10.19
N GLY A 154 12.04 8.39 -9.80
CA GLY A 154 13.25 7.97 -10.49
C GLY A 154 14.45 8.85 -10.11
N VAL A 155 15.58 8.66 -10.79
CA VAL A 155 16.73 9.57 -10.77
C VAL A 155 17.08 9.91 -12.23
N PRO A 156 16.73 11.10 -12.73
CA PRO A 156 15.98 12.16 -12.02
C PRO A 156 14.51 11.78 -11.79
N LYS A 157 13.90 12.33 -10.73
CA LYS A 157 12.44 12.30 -10.57
C LYS A 157 11.83 13.50 -11.30
N ALA A 158 10.61 13.38 -11.79
CA ALA A 158 9.98 14.42 -12.57
C ALA A 158 8.55 14.75 -12.10
N LYS A 159 8.19 16.02 -12.19
CA LYS A 159 6.83 16.51 -12.09
C LYS A 159 6.35 16.81 -13.50
N VAL A 160 5.39 16.03 -13.97
CA VAL A 160 4.92 16.05 -15.36
C VAL A 160 3.53 16.68 -15.38
N LYS A 161 3.35 17.76 -16.15
CA LYS A 161 2.06 18.38 -16.41
C LYS A 161 1.69 18.21 -17.88
N LEU A 162 0.50 17.69 -18.19
CA LEU A 162 0.01 17.64 -19.56
C LEU A 162 -0.58 19.01 -19.93
N VAL A 163 -0.05 19.65 -20.98
CA VAL A 163 -0.43 21.01 -21.41
C VAL A 163 -1.43 20.98 -22.55
N SER A 164 -1.20 20.15 -23.56
CA SER A 164 -2.07 20.02 -24.73
C SER A 164 -1.90 18.67 -25.40
N ILE A 165 -2.93 18.27 -26.16
CA ILE A 165 -2.84 17.20 -27.16
C ILE A 165 -3.03 17.88 -28.51
N GLU A 166 -2.01 17.78 -29.34
CA GLU A 166 -1.95 18.44 -30.65
C GLU A 166 -2.08 17.38 -31.74
N ALA A 167 -2.94 17.67 -32.72
CA ALA A 167 -3.13 16.82 -33.89
C ALA A 167 -2.55 17.52 -35.11
N ASP A 168 -1.58 16.86 -35.75
CA ASP A 168 -1.10 17.24 -37.07
C ASP A 168 -1.57 16.22 -38.11
N PHE A 169 -1.43 16.53 -39.40
CA PHE A 169 -1.92 15.71 -40.52
C PHE A 169 -1.45 14.25 -40.51
N PHE A 170 -0.36 13.94 -39.78
CA PHE A 170 0.28 12.63 -39.76
C PHE A 170 0.53 12.05 -38.35
N SER A 171 0.31 12.79 -37.25
CA SER A 171 0.60 12.31 -35.90
C SER A 171 -0.23 13.02 -34.82
N LEU A 172 -0.39 12.33 -33.69
CA LEU A 172 -0.89 12.90 -32.43
C LEU A 172 0.30 13.10 -31.50
N LYS A 173 0.44 14.31 -30.96
CA LYS A 173 1.51 14.69 -30.03
C LYS A 173 0.91 15.14 -28.71
N ALA A 174 1.54 14.74 -27.62
CA ALA A 174 1.23 15.25 -26.29
C ALA A 174 2.34 16.23 -25.88
N LYS A 175 1.93 17.44 -25.48
CA LYS A 175 2.83 18.48 -24.99
C LYS A 175 2.82 18.47 -23.47
N PHE A 176 4.00 18.30 -22.88
CA PHE A 176 4.19 18.27 -21.45
C PHE A 176 5.05 19.44 -21.00
N GLN A 177 4.74 20.00 -19.84
CA GLN A 177 5.68 20.78 -19.06
C GLN A 177 6.25 19.86 -17.99
N VAL A 178 7.56 19.64 -18.02
CA VAL A 178 8.23 18.70 -17.13
C VAL A 178 9.28 19.44 -16.32
N GLU A 179 9.18 19.32 -15.00
CA GLU A 179 10.18 19.79 -14.05
C GLU A 179 10.94 18.59 -13.47
N TYR A 180 12.25 18.53 -13.69
CA TYR A 180 13.12 17.44 -13.28
C TYR A 180 13.88 17.83 -12.01
N TYR A 181 14.11 16.83 -11.15
CA TYR A 181 14.83 16.94 -9.90
C TYR A 181 15.89 15.84 -9.86
N ASP A 182 17.15 16.19 -10.16
CA ASP A 182 18.28 15.27 -10.12
C ASP A 182 19.02 15.44 -8.78
N PRO A 183 19.12 14.40 -7.94
CA PRO A 183 19.87 14.48 -6.69
C PRO A 183 21.35 14.79 -6.95
N VAL A 184 21.89 15.79 -6.26
CA VAL A 184 23.28 16.25 -6.42
C VAL A 184 24.10 16.13 -5.13
N GLU A 185 23.47 16.22 -3.96
CA GLU A 185 24.13 16.01 -2.68
C GLU A 185 23.15 15.49 -1.63
N ALA A 186 23.65 14.80 -0.61
CA ALA A 186 22.86 14.23 0.48
C ALA A 186 23.73 13.98 1.72
N ASP A 187 23.09 13.70 2.83
CA ASP A 187 23.75 13.26 4.05
C ASP A 187 23.52 11.76 4.28
N ILE A 188 24.58 11.02 4.57
CA ILE A 188 24.52 9.65 5.08
C ILE A 188 24.52 9.73 6.60
N VAL A 189 23.42 9.31 7.22
CA VAL A 189 23.29 9.19 8.68
C VAL A 189 23.48 7.74 9.05
N VAL A 190 24.44 7.48 9.95
CA VAL A 190 24.79 6.13 10.42
C VAL A 190 24.33 5.97 11.85
N GLU A 191 23.58 4.90 12.11
CA GLU A 191 23.10 4.52 13.43
C GLU A 191 23.66 3.14 13.80
N GLU A 192 23.92 2.92 15.10
CA GLU A 192 24.28 1.58 15.59
C GLU A 192 23.08 0.66 15.45
N TYR A 193 23.29 -0.50 14.83
CA TYR A 193 22.25 -1.52 14.76
C TYR A 193 21.95 -2.01 16.17
N GLN A 194 20.68 -1.90 16.56
CA GLN A 194 20.17 -2.56 17.75
C GLN A 194 19.32 -3.74 17.31
N GLU A 195 19.69 -4.94 17.78
CA GLU A 195 18.88 -6.13 17.59
C GLU A 195 17.54 -5.86 18.27
N GLN A 196 16.50 -5.65 17.47
CA GLN A 196 15.15 -5.54 17.98
C GLN A 196 14.77 -6.91 18.56
N GLU A 197 14.83 -7.05 19.88
CA GLU A 197 13.95 -8.01 20.55
C GLU A 197 12.52 -7.73 20.07
N PRO A 198 11.70 -8.78 19.81
CA PRO A 198 10.32 -8.59 19.38
C PRO A 198 9.63 -7.67 20.38
N SER A 199 9.30 -6.47 19.92
CA SER A 199 8.84 -5.39 20.78
C SER A 199 7.57 -5.81 21.52
N THR A 200 7.68 -6.01 22.83
CA THR A 200 6.56 -5.69 23.71
C THR A 200 6.42 -4.17 23.67
N SER A 201 5.24 -3.70 23.27
CA SER A 201 4.95 -2.29 23.04
C SER A 201 5.40 -1.42 24.22
N PRO A 202 6.26 -0.41 24.03
CA PRO A 202 6.58 0.51 25.09
C PRO A 202 5.38 1.44 25.32
N THR A 203 5.04 1.60 26.59
CA THR A 203 4.06 2.56 27.08
C THR A 203 4.53 3.98 26.74
N PRO A 204 3.69 4.87 26.16
CA PRO A 204 4.11 6.23 25.85
C PRO A 204 4.34 7.03 27.13
N GLY A 205 5.52 7.62 27.26
CA GLY A 205 5.80 8.72 28.18
C GLY A 205 5.59 10.05 27.47
N GLU A 206 4.80 10.92 28.10
CA GLU A 206 4.58 12.35 27.82
C GLU A 206 5.94 13.05 27.59
N ASP A 207 6.17 13.93 26.61
CA ASP A 207 5.34 15.04 26.15
C ASP A 207 5.87 15.63 24.82
N GLN A 208 4.97 16.20 24.00
CA GLN A 208 5.16 17.08 22.81
C GLN A 208 5.72 16.44 21.51
N SER A 209 5.02 16.37 20.38
CA SER A 209 3.93 17.20 19.84
C SER A 209 2.72 16.36 19.41
N THR A 210 1.52 16.78 19.78
CA THR A 210 0.28 16.31 19.14
C THR A 210 0.27 16.74 17.67
N ASN A 211 0.82 15.89 16.80
CA ASN A 211 0.21 15.72 15.49
C ASN A 211 -1.12 15.04 15.78
N THR A 212 -2.17 15.82 15.99
CA THR A 212 -3.51 15.34 15.71
C THR A 212 -3.45 14.81 14.28
N SER A 213 -3.47 13.49 14.10
CA SER A 213 -3.65 12.90 12.78
C SER A 213 -4.89 13.59 12.21
N LYS A 214 -4.69 14.29 11.10
CA LYS A 214 -5.80 14.99 10.48
C LYS A 214 -6.78 13.88 10.05
N PRO A 215 -8.09 13.97 10.38
CA PRO A 215 -9.05 12.95 10.00
C PRO A 215 -8.89 12.66 8.51
N LEU A 216 -8.63 11.40 8.17
CA LEU A 216 -8.49 10.99 6.78
C LEU A 216 -9.89 11.09 6.18
N ASP A 217 -10.02 11.80 5.07
CA ASP A 217 -11.28 12.00 4.38
C ASP A 217 -11.62 10.72 3.60
N PRO A 218 -12.69 9.97 3.94
CA PRO A 218 -13.06 8.72 3.27
C PRO A 218 -13.27 8.89 1.76
N THR A 219 -13.51 10.11 1.30
CA THR A 219 -13.69 10.43 -0.13
C THR A 219 -12.37 10.48 -0.92
N LYS A 220 -11.23 10.41 -0.24
CA LYS A 220 -9.88 10.47 -0.82
C LYS A 220 -9.19 9.12 -0.94
N VAL A 221 -9.78 8.06 -0.38
CA VAL A 221 -9.28 6.69 -0.51
C VAL A 221 -10.14 5.90 -1.51
N PRO A 222 -9.57 4.88 -2.17
CA PRO A 222 -10.37 3.98 -2.98
C PRO A 222 -11.42 3.24 -2.15
N THR A 223 -12.53 2.89 -2.80
CA THR A 223 -13.61 2.10 -2.18
C THR A 223 -13.13 0.71 -1.80
N ALA A 224 -12.30 0.12 -2.66
CA ALA A 224 -11.71 -1.18 -2.43
C ALA A 224 -10.23 -1.19 -2.84
N MET A 225 -9.38 -1.84 -2.05
CA MET A 225 -7.98 -2.13 -2.40
C MET A 225 -7.78 -3.63 -2.50
N ILE A 226 -7.17 -4.10 -3.57
CA ILE A 226 -6.77 -5.50 -3.75
C ILE A 226 -5.28 -5.60 -3.45
N VAL A 227 -4.93 -6.38 -2.44
CA VAL A 227 -3.56 -6.57 -1.96
C VAL A 227 -3.10 -7.98 -2.30
N VAL A 228 -2.07 -8.07 -3.14
CA VAL A 228 -1.36 -9.32 -3.44
C VAL A 228 0.09 -9.15 -2.99
N GLY A 229 0.53 -10.00 -2.06
CA GLY A 229 1.87 -9.90 -1.49
C GLY A 229 3.00 -10.11 -2.49
N GLU A 230 4.19 -9.65 -2.12
CA GLU A 230 5.42 -9.68 -2.95
C GLU A 230 5.87 -11.13 -3.29
N ASN A 231 5.47 -12.09 -2.45
CA ASN A 231 5.84 -13.49 -2.58
C ASN A 231 4.77 -14.30 -3.30
N ALA A 232 3.75 -13.65 -3.86
CA ALA A 232 2.65 -14.33 -4.50
C ALA A 232 3.08 -14.85 -5.87
N ALA A 233 2.68 -16.09 -6.18
CA ALA A 233 2.94 -16.62 -7.50
C ALA A 233 2.19 -15.78 -8.55
N GLY A 234 2.66 -15.75 -9.80
CA GLY A 234 1.93 -15.06 -10.88
C GLY A 234 0.47 -15.52 -11.05
N ALA A 235 0.14 -16.70 -10.52
CA ALA A 235 -1.21 -17.20 -10.37
C ALA A 235 -2.08 -16.38 -9.39
N ASP A 236 -1.55 -16.05 -8.22
CA ASP A 236 -2.22 -15.26 -7.19
C ASP A 236 -2.33 -13.78 -7.63
N VAL A 237 -1.33 -13.27 -8.37
CA VAL A 237 -1.39 -11.94 -9.02
C VAL A 237 -2.53 -11.88 -10.05
N ALA A 238 -2.63 -12.89 -10.92
CA ALA A 238 -3.74 -12.98 -11.88
C ALA A 238 -5.11 -13.17 -11.20
N ALA A 239 -5.14 -13.89 -10.07
CA ALA A 239 -6.34 -14.04 -9.26
C ALA A 239 -6.76 -12.71 -8.60
N GLY A 240 -5.80 -11.95 -8.08
CA GLY A 240 -6.02 -10.60 -7.54
C GLY A 240 -6.55 -9.64 -8.60
N ALA A 241 -5.93 -9.61 -9.79
CA ALA A 241 -6.41 -8.80 -10.91
C ALA A 241 -7.85 -9.15 -11.32
N LYS A 242 -8.23 -10.44 -11.31
CA LYS A 242 -9.61 -10.89 -11.58
C LYS A 242 -10.61 -10.37 -10.54
N VAL A 243 -10.23 -10.39 -9.26
CA VAL A 243 -11.07 -9.85 -8.17
C VAL A 243 -11.22 -8.34 -8.35
N GLY A 244 -10.13 -7.62 -8.61
CA GLY A 244 -10.15 -6.18 -8.85
C GLY A 244 -11.07 -5.78 -10.00
N ILE A 245 -10.98 -6.48 -11.14
CA ILE A 245 -11.89 -6.25 -12.29
C ILE A 245 -13.35 -6.50 -11.91
N ALA A 246 -13.66 -7.54 -11.13
CA ALA A 246 -15.03 -7.81 -10.71
C ALA A 246 -15.58 -6.71 -9.79
N VAL A 247 -14.78 -6.27 -8.82
CA VAL A 247 -15.15 -5.21 -7.89
C VAL A 247 -15.33 -3.89 -8.62
N GLN A 248 -14.40 -3.52 -9.52
CA GLN A 248 -14.54 -2.31 -10.34
C GLN A 248 -15.81 -2.35 -11.19
N LYS A 249 -16.07 -3.46 -11.89
CA LYS A 249 -17.29 -3.62 -12.69
C LYS A 249 -18.56 -3.49 -11.86
N TRP A 250 -18.55 -4.03 -10.64
CA TRP A 250 -19.68 -3.87 -9.72
C TRP A 250 -19.89 -2.40 -9.33
N ILE A 251 -18.82 -1.70 -8.96
CA ILE A 251 -18.84 -0.26 -8.66
C ILE A 251 -19.39 0.54 -9.86
N ASP A 252 -18.90 0.26 -11.08
CA ASP A 252 -19.34 0.94 -12.30
C ASP A 252 -20.82 0.72 -12.57
N ILE A 253 -21.34 -0.47 -12.32
CA ILE A 253 -22.77 -0.78 -12.51
C ILE A 253 -23.63 -0.04 -11.51
N VAL A 254 -23.20 0.03 -10.25
CA VAL A 254 -23.93 0.80 -9.25
C VAL A 254 -23.95 2.29 -9.60
N LYS A 255 -22.89 2.81 -10.23
CA LYS A 255 -22.86 4.19 -10.78
C LYS A 255 -23.78 4.35 -11.99
N GLU A 256 -23.72 3.44 -12.96
CA GLU A 256 -24.43 3.58 -14.25
C GLU A 256 -25.93 3.35 -14.13
N LYS A 257 -26.36 2.45 -13.24
CA LYS A 257 -27.78 2.11 -13.04
C LYS A 257 -28.52 3.07 -12.08
N SER A 258 -27.94 4.23 -11.74
CA SER A 258 -28.60 5.28 -10.95
C SER A 258 -29.77 5.90 -11.72
N GLY A 259 -31.00 5.64 -11.27
CA GLY A 259 -32.18 6.35 -11.80
C GLY A 259 -33.51 5.64 -11.54
N ASP A 260 -33.66 4.38 -11.95
CA ASP A 260 -34.94 3.64 -11.86
C ASP A 260 -34.78 2.10 -11.91
N VAL A 261 -33.54 1.58 -11.85
CA VAL A 261 -33.27 0.15 -12.07
C VAL A 261 -33.14 -0.60 -10.74
N VAL A 262 -34.02 -1.59 -10.52
CA VAL A 262 -33.94 -2.51 -9.37
C VAL A 262 -32.76 -3.46 -9.58
N ILE A 263 -31.65 -3.23 -8.87
CA ILE A 263 -30.51 -4.14 -8.88
C ILE A 263 -30.83 -5.34 -7.97
N PRO A 264 -30.84 -6.59 -8.48
CA PRO A 264 -31.12 -7.77 -7.68
C PRO A 264 -30.17 -7.86 -6.48
N GLY A 265 -30.76 -7.92 -5.29
CA GLY A 265 -30.05 -8.03 -4.03
C GLY A 265 -29.74 -6.73 -3.29
N LEU A 266 -29.99 -5.56 -3.89
CA LEU A 266 -29.82 -4.26 -3.24
C LEU A 266 -31.11 -3.68 -2.62
N GLY A 267 -32.29 -4.19 -2.96
CA GLY A 267 -33.55 -3.70 -2.38
C GLY A 267 -33.71 -2.18 -2.51
N GLY A 268 -34.13 -1.51 -1.43
CA GLY A 268 -34.31 -0.04 -1.39
C GLY A 268 -33.02 0.79 -1.41
N LEU A 269 -31.84 0.15 -1.38
CA LEU A 269 -30.54 0.81 -1.44
C LEU A 269 -30.32 1.52 -2.78
N GLY A 270 -30.84 0.96 -3.87
CA GLY A 270 -30.64 1.48 -5.24
C GLY A 270 -31.13 2.92 -5.43
N ALA A 271 -32.25 3.30 -4.79
CA ALA A 271 -32.80 4.64 -4.89
C ALA A 271 -31.95 5.71 -4.17
N LYS A 272 -31.35 5.36 -3.02
CA LYS A 272 -30.44 6.28 -2.30
C LYS A 272 -29.13 6.48 -3.06
N LEU A 273 -28.63 5.42 -3.69
CA LEU A 273 -27.38 5.45 -4.46
C LEU A 273 -27.44 6.38 -5.67
N ALA A 274 -28.62 6.57 -6.26
CA ALA A 274 -28.81 7.45 -7.40
C ALA A 274 -28.60 8.95 -7.10
N THR A 275 -28.49 9.33 -5.83
CA THR A 275 -28.37 10.73 -5.39
C THR A 275 -26.95 11.16 -5.02
N ILE A 276 -25.98 10.24 -5.09
CA ILE A 276 -24.61 10.45 -4.57
C ILE A 276 -23.67 10.91 -5.70
N PRO A 277 -22.79 11.91 -5.46
CA PRO A 277 -21.76 12.31 -6.41
C PRO A 277 -20.79 11.16 -6.72
N SER A 278 -20.70 10.73 -7.98
CA SER A 278 -19.95 9.53 -8.41
C SER A 278 -18.44 9.74 -8.65
N LYS A 279 -17.87 10.87 -8.17
CA LYS A 279 -16.45 11.21 -8.40
C LYS A 279 -15.58 10.52 -7.35
N ASN A 280 -14.64 9.70 -7.79
CA ASN A 280 -13.61 8.96 -7.01
C ASN A 280 -13.95 7.55 -6.52
N LEU A 281 -14.91 6.83 -7.11
CA LEU A 281 -15.07 5.40 -6.77
C LEU A 281 -14.19 4.54 -7.70
N ASN A 282 -13.14 3.97 -7.14
CA ASN A 282 -12.29 2.99 -7.80
C ASN A 282 -12.01 1.80 -6.88
N ALA A 283 -11.86 0.64 -7.50
CA ALA A 283 -11.09 -0.45 -6.96
C ALA A 283 -9.65 -0.25 -7.45
N ASP A 284 -8.70 -0.21 -6.53
CA ASP A 284 -7.29 -0.14 -6.84
C ASP A 284 -6.59 -1.46 -6.47
N ALA A 285 -5.39 -1.69 -6.99
CA ALA A 285 -4.64 -2.91 -6.73
C ALA A 285 -3.18 -2.62 -6.40
N MET A 286 -2.77 -3.04 -5.21
CA MET A 286 -1.38 -3.19 -4.82
C MET A 286 -0.98 -4.63 -5.12
N LEU A 287 -0.40 -4.83 -6.30
CA LEU A 287 0.12 -6.12 -6.74
C LEU A 287 1.60 -6.17 -6.45
N ASP A 288 2.07 -7.30 -5.93
CA ASP A 288 3.49 -7.52 -5.67
C ASP A 288 4.04 -6.52 -4.64
N THR A 289 3.22 -6.17 -3.64
CA THR A 289 3.57 -5.16 -2.63
C THR A 289 2.96 -5.55 -1.29
N GLU A 290 3.73 -5.38 -0.23
CA GLU A 290 3.27 -5.60 1.14
C GLU A 290 2.68 -4.32 1.72
N VAL A 291 1.60 -4.44 2.49
CA VAL A 291 0.89 -3.30 3.08
C VAL A 291 1.28 -3.16 4.54
N THR A 292 1.82 -1.99 4.91
CA THR A 292 2.17 -1.64 6.29
C THR A 292 0.97 -1.11 7.07
N ASP A 293 0.13 -0.30 6.44
CA ASP A 293 -0.96 0.44 7.10
C ASP A 293 -2.32 0.17 6.45
N PRO A 294 -2.85 -1.06 6.58
CA PRO A 294 -4.06 -1.49 5.88
C PRO A 294 -5.33 -0.75 6.32
N GLY A 295 -5.28 0.00 7.42
CA GLY A 295 -6.38 0.82 7.91
C GLY A 295 -6.61 2.11 7.10
N GLU A 296 -5.58 2.59 6.40
CA GLU A 296 -5.61 3.91 5.75
C GLU A 296 -5.74 3.82 4.22
N ILE A 297 -5.60 2.62 3.64
CA ILE A 297 -5.49 2.42 2.18
C ILE A 297 -6.82 2.34 1.43
N ALA A 298 -7.89 1.86 2.08
CA ALA A 298 -9.23 1.71 1.48
C ALA A 298 -10.30 1.38 2.53
N LEU A 299 -11.56 1.56 2.13
CA LEU A 299 -12.71 1.19 2.95
C LEU A 299 -12.86 -0.34 3.07
N ILE A 300 -12.66 -1.08 1.98
CA ILE A 300 -12.62 -2.55 1.97
C ILE A 300 -11.29 -3.03 1.41
N VAL A 301 -10.59 -3.90 2.14
CA VAL A 301 -9.30 -4.44 1.68
C VAL A 301 -9.45 -5.93 1.36
N TYR A 302 -9.13 -6.30 0.12
CA TYR A 302 -9.12 -7.68 -0.37
C TYR A 302 -7.69 -8.22 -0.30
N SER A 303 -7.40 -9.08 0.69
CA SER A 303 -6.11 -9.78 0.76
C SER A 303 -6.17 -11.05 -0.08
N VAL A 304 -5.37 -11.14 -1.14
CA VAL A 304 -5.38 -12.29 -2.05
C VAL A 304 -4.09 -13.10 -1.89
N GLY A 305 -4.24 -14.42 -1.81
CA GLY A 305 -3.15 -15.36 -1.54
C GLY A 305 -3.07 -15.78 -0.08
N GLY A 306 -2.61 -17.01 0.18
CA GLY A 306 -2.49 -17.56 1.53
C GLY A 306 -1.33 -16.94 2.33
N PRO A 307 -1.21 -17.27 3.63
CA PRO A 307 -0.17 -16.74 4.52
C PRO A 307 1.28 -16.96 4.06
N ALA A 308 1.52 -17.97 3.23
CA ALA A 308 2.85 -18.21 2.65
C ALA A 308 3.23 -17.22 1.54
N ALA A 309 2.25 -16.56 0.94
CA ALA A 309 2.40 -15.74 -0.27
C ALA A 309 2.15 -14.24 -0.01
N ASN A 310 1.53 -13.89 1.13
CA ASN A 310 1.09 -12.53 1.42
C ASN A 310 1.20 -12.27 2.93
N LYS A 311 2.04 -11.31 3.35
CA LYS A 311 2.26 -11.02 4.77
C LYS A 311 0.99 -10.45 5.42
N TYR A 312 0.17 -9.72 4.65
CA TYR A 312 -1.13 -9.26 5.15
C TYR A 312 -2.09 -10.42 5.44
N SER A 313 -2.14 -11.44 4.56
CA SER A 313 -2.89 -12.67 4.83
C SER A 313 -2.35 -13.42 6.04
N ALA A 314 -1.03 -13.43 6.26
CA ALA A 314 -0.42 -14.02 7.46
C ALA A 314 -0.79 -13.24 8.74
N MET A 315 -0.78 -11.91 8.68
CA MET A 315 -1.21 -11.04 9.77
C MET A 315 -2.68 -11.29 10.15
N LEU A 316 -3.57 -11.37 9.16
CA LEU A 316 -4.97 -11.73 9.39
C LEU A 316 -5.08 -13.11 10.02
N ASN A 317 -4.33 -14.10 9.51
CA ASN A 317 -4.34 -15.48 10.00
C ASN A 317 -3.89 -15.63 11.47
N ASN A 318 -3.15 -14.66 12.03
CA ASN A 318 -2.72 -14.66 13.43
C ASN A 318 -3.82 -14.19 14.40
N ARG A 319 -4.94 -13.64 13.92
CA ARG A 319 -6.04 -13.19 14.77
C ARG A 319 -6.78 -14.37 15.41
N THR A 320 -6.91 -14.39 16.74
CA THR A 320 -7.52 -15.52 17.48
C THR A 320 -9.03 -15.66 17.32
N ASP A 321 -9.69 -14.64 16.78
CA ASP A 321 -11.14 -14.61 16.61
C ASP A 321 -11.62 -15.26 15.30
N LEU A 322 -10.73 -15.65 14.38
CA LEU A 322 -11.11 -16.23 13.10
C LEU A 322 -11.77 -17.62 13.23
N PRO A 323 -12.87 -17.89 12.50
CA PRO A 323 -13.54 -19.19 12.54
C PRO A 323 -12.72 -20.32 11.91
N VAL A 324 -11.78 -19.98 11.02
CA VAL A 324 -10.92 -20.90 10.27
C VAL A 324 -9.52 -20.30 10.19
N HIS A 325 -8.49 -21.13 10.35
CA HIS A 325 -7.08 -20.76 10.21
C HIS A 325 -6.35 -21.62 9.20
N PHE A 326 -5.33 -21.04 8.59
CA PHE A 326 -4.29 -21.76 7.87
C PHE A 326 -3.25 -22.27 8.88
N VAL A 327 -3.03 -23.57 8.90
CA VAL A 327 -2.05 -24.23 9.77
C VAL A 327 -1.09 -25.03 8.91
N GLN A 328 0.21 -24.87 9.14
CA GLN A 328 1.23 -25.68 8.47
C GLN A 328 1.66 -26.82 9.39
N GLU A 329 1.46 -28.06 8.96
CA GLU A 329 1.93 -29.26 9.66
C GLU A 329 2.73 -30.13 8.70
N ASN A 330 3.92 -30.56 9.09
CA ASN A 330 4.79 -31.43 8.28
C ASN A 330 5.02 -30.91 6.85
N GLY A 331 5.16 -29.58 6.70
CA GLY A 331 5.36 -28.92 5.40
C GLY A 331 4.11 -28.83 4.52
N LYS A 332 2.93 -29.22 5.01
CA LYS A 332 1.66 -29.11 4.29
C LYS A 332 0.73 -28.10 4.96
N TRP A 333 0.03 -27.32 4.14
CA TRP A 333 -0.98 -26.38 4.59
C TRP A 333 -2.34 -27.07 4.76
N TYR A 334 -3.06 -26.66 5.81
CA TYR A 334 -4.38 -27.11 6.16
C TYR A 334 -5.28 -25.93 6.53
N LEU A 335 -6.56 -26.02 6.20
CA LEU A 335 -7.58 -25.14 6.77
C LEU A 335 -8.14 -25.87 7.98
N VAL A 336 -8.19 -25.19 9.14
CA VAL A 336 -8.64 -25.79 10.40
C VAL A 336 -9.67 -24.86 11.05
N THR A 337 -10.86 -25.37 11.39
CA THR A 337 -11.82 -24.59 12.19
C THR A 337 -11.44 -24.55 13.67
N LYS A 338 -12.03 -23.62 14.44
CA LYS A 338 -11.99 -23.66 15.91
C LYS A 338 -12.49 -24.99 16.50
N SER A 339 -13.40 -25.69 15.81
CA SER A 339 -13.93 -27.00 16.22
C SER A 339 -13.05 -28.20 15.83
N GLY A 340 -11.96 -27.98 15.09
CA GLY A 340 -11.03 -29.01 14.66
C GLY A 340 -11.38 -29.71 13.33
N GLU A 341 -12.40 -29.25 12.59
CA GLU A 341 -12.63 -29.70 11.20
C GLU A 341 -11.44 -29.25 10.34
N LYS A 342 -10.94 -30.16 9.50
CA LYS A 342 -9.68 -29.96 8.77
C LYS A 342 -9.83 -30.29 7.29
N TRP A 343 -9.39 -29.37 6.42
CA TRP A 343 -9.32 -29.57 4.97
C TRP A 343 -7.87 -29.59 4.50
N SER A 344 -7.61 -30.42 3.48
CA SER A 344 -6.30 -30.57 2.84
C SER A 344 -6.47 -30.75 1.34
N GLY A 345 -5.43 -30.45 0.56
CA GLY A 345 -5.48 -30.43 -0.90
C GLY A 345 -5.91 -29.06 -1.44
N SER A 346 -6.48 -29.00 -2.64
CA SER A 346 -6.78 -27.74 -3.34
C SER A 346 -8.09 -27.09 -2.87
N TYR A 347 -8.15 -26.66 -1.62
CA TYR A 347 -9.27 -25.90 -1.05
C TYR A 347 -8.94 -24.42 -0.95
N GLY A 348 -9.96 -23.59 -1.17
CA GLY A 348 -9.93 -22.15 -0.99
C GLY A 348 -10.80 -21.69 0.17
N VAL A 349 -10.60 -20.46 0.61
CA VAL A 349 -11.43 -19.76 1.59
C VAL A 349 -11.64 -18.33 1.14
N ILE A 350 -12.87 -17.85 1.34
CA ILE A 350 -13.22 -16.43 1.30
C ILE A 350 -13.65 -16.07 2.71
N MET A 351 -12.84 -15.27 3.40
CA MET A 351 -13.10 -14.87 4.78
C MET A 351 -13.43 -13.39 4.85
N LEU A 352 -14.40 -13.07 5.69
CA LEU A 352 -15.06 -11.79 5.76
C LEU A 352 -14.91 -11.33 7.19
N ILE A 353 -14.08 -10.32 7.39
CA ILE A 353 -13.53 -9.96 8.69
C ILE A 353 -13.81 -8.47 8.91
N PRO A 354 -14.84 -8.11 9.69
CA PRO A 354 -15.09 -6.71 10.03
C PRO A 354 -13.86 -6.09 10.70
N ALA A 355 -13.54 -4.86 10.31
CA ALA A 355 -12.43 -4.10 10.89
C ALA A 355 -12.85 -3.28 12.12
N VAL A 356 -14.16 -3.12 12.34
CA VAL A 356 -14.76 -2.37 13.45
C VAL A 356 -15.87 -3.18 14.11
N ARG A 357 -15.99 -3.06 15.44
CA ARG A 357 -16.97 -3.80 16.26
C ARG A 357 -18.26 -3.02 16.47
N ASP A 358 -18.17 -1.70 16.51
CA ASP A 358 -19.32 -0.81 16.66
C ASP A 358 -19.11 0.57 16.01
N VAL A 359 -20.20 1.34 15.98
CA VAL A 359 -20.25 2.67 15.34
C VAL A 359 -19.35 3.69 16.05
N ASP A 360 -19.16 3.57 17.37
CA ASP A 360 -18.34 4.51 18.14
C ASP A 360 -16.85 4.22 17.96
N GLU A 361 -16.46 2.94 17.88
CA GLU A 361 -15.13 2.53 17.42
C GLU A 361 -14.86 3.04 16.01
N PHE A 362 -15.83 2.93 15.10
CA PHE A 362 -15.67 3.46 13.74
C PHE A 362 -15.48 4.98 13.70
N LYS A 363 -16.26 5.75 14.49
CA LYS A 363 -16.05 7.21 14.64
C LYS A 363 -14.65 7.53 15.13
N LYS A 364 -14.18 6.79 16.14
CA LYS A 364 -12.85 6.97 16.71
C LYS A 364 -11.78 6.69 15.66
N ASN A 365 -11.86 5.56 14.97
CA ASN A 365 -10.93 5.17 13.91
C ASN A 365 -10.88 6.22 12.80
N LEU A 366 -12.03 6.75 12.36
CA LEU A 366 -12.08 7.84 11.37
C LEU A 366 -11.38 9.11 11.85
N MET A 367 -11.56 9.49 13.12
CA MET A 367 -10.86 10.65 13.70
C MET A 367 -9.35 10.41 13.79
N GLU A 368 -8.92 9.16 13.96
CA GLU A 368 -7.51 8.75 14.02
C GLU A 368 -6.89 8.57 12.62
N GLY A 369 -7.69 8.57 11.56
CA GLY A 369 -7.26 8.43 10.16
C GLY A 369 -7.49 7.06 9.53
N ASN A 370 -8.05 6.12 10.29
CA ASN A 370 -8.33 4.76 9.85
C ASN A 370 -9.77 4.65 9.31
N VAL A 371 -9.89 4.36 8.02
CA VAL A 371 -11.15 4.39 7.27
C VAL A 371 -11.69 3.00 6.94
N LYS A 372 -10.90 1.95 7.18
CA LYS A 372 -11.23 0.58 6.84
C LYS A 372 -12.42 0.06 7.66
N ILE A 373 -13.38 -0.57 6.97
CA ILE A 373 -14.56 -1.19 7.59
C ILE A 373 -14.56 -2.72 7.48
N MET A 374 -13.84 -3.30 6.51
CA MET A 374 -13.87 -4.74 6.23
C MET A 374 -12.59 -5.23 5.56
N ASP A 375 -12.13 -6.39 6.01
CA ASP A 375 -11.13 -7.21 5.34
C ASP A 375 -11.79 -8.42 4.67
N VAL A 376 -11.39 -8.69 3.43
CA VAL A 376 -11.81 -9.86 2.67
C VAL A 376 -10.57 -10.68 2.29
N LEU A 377 -10.33 -11.77 3.00
CA LEU A 377 -9.24 -12.70 2.69
C LEU A 377 -9.71 -13.71 1.64
N VAL A 378 -9.05 -13.76 0.49
CA VAL A 378 -9.30 -14.71 -0.60
C VAL A 378 -8.06 -15.53 -0.83
N ALA A 379 -8.02 -16.73 -0.28
CA ALA A 379 -6.80 -17.53 -0.19
C ALA A 379 -7.06 -19.02 -0.39
N GLY A 380 -6.04 -19.77 -0.79
CA GLY A 380 -6.09 -21.22 -0.87
C GLY A 380 -4.93 -21.90 -0.18
N LEU A 381 -5.11 -23.20 0.06
CA LEU A 381 -4.03 -24.10 0.50
C LEU A 381 -2.96 -24.29 -0.58
N ASP A 382 -3.35 -24.07 -1.83
CA ASP A 382 -2.50 -23.99 -3.00
C ASP A 382 -3.09 -22.96 -3.98
N ARG A 383 -2.38 -22.76 -5.10
CA ARG A 383 -2.80 -21.87 -6.19
C ARG A 383 -4.19 -22.17 -6.74
N TRP A 384 -4.59 -23.45 -6.78
CA TRP A 384 -5.87 -23.85 -7.35
C TRP A 384 -7.03 -23.53 -6.40
N GLY A 385 -6.80 -23.68 -5.09
CA GLY A 385 -7.69 -23.20 -4.05
C GLY A 385 -7.90 -21.68 -4.12
N THR A 386 -6.82 -20.90 -4.25
CA THR A 386 -6.92 -19.44 -4.38
C THR A 386 -7.71 -19.05 -5.62
N TYR A 387 -7.43 -19.69 -6.77
CA TYR A 387 -8.17 -19.44 -8.00
C TYR A 387 -9.66 -19.77 -7.89
N ALA A 388 -10.00 -20.91 -7.29
CA ALA A 388 -11.39 -21.32 -7.12
C ALA A 388 -12.16 -20.33 -6.24
N ALA A 389 -11.54 -19.83 -5.16
CA ALA A 389 -12.10 -18.79 -4.30
C ALA A 389 -12.29 -17.47 -5.08
N CYS A 390 -11.27 -17.04 -5.83
CA CYS A 390 -11.35 -15.82 -6.63
C CYS A 390 -12.41 -15.91 -7.74
N ASP A 391 -12.49 -17.04 -8.45
CA ASP A 391 -13.46 -17.23 -9.54
C ASP A 391 -14.90 -17.33 -9.02
N LEU A 392 -15.12 -17.95 -7.85
CA LEU A 392 -16.42 -17.89 -7.18
C LEU A 392 -16.78 -16.46 -6.81
N LEU A 393 -15.91 -15.75 -6.08
CA LEU A 393 -16.14 -14.37 -5.65
C LEU A 393 -16.45 -13.44 -6.84
N LYS A 394 -15.63 -13.52 -7.89
CA LYS A 394 -15.83 -12.81 -9.16
C LYS A 394 -17.18 -13.17 -9.78
N GLY A 395 -17.53 -14.45 -9.81
CA GLY A 395 -18.80 -14.94 -10.32
C GLY A 395 -19.98 -14.31 -9.59
N GLU A 396 -19.93 -14.25 -8.27
CA GLU A 396 -20.99 -13.67 -7.43
C GLU A 396 -21.14 -12.16 -7.63
N PHE A 397 -20.03 -11.40 -7.70
CA PHE A 397 -20.07 -9.96 -8.03
C PHE A 397 -20.64 -9.68 -9.43
N LEU A 398 -20.44 -10.61 -10.38
CA LEU A 398 -20.92 -10.45 -11.74
C LEU A 398 -22.36 -10.96 -11.96
N LYS A 399 -22.99 -11.62 -10.99
CA LYS A 399 -24.37 -12.10 -11.10
C LYS A 399 -25.40 -10.96 -11.21
N PRO A 400 -25.36 -9.91 -10.36
CA PRO A 400 -26.30 -8.80 -10.46
C PRO A 400 -26.25 -8.06 -11.81
N VAL A 401 -25.08 -8.07 -12.46
CA VAL A 401 -24.87 -7.51 -13.82
C VAL A 401 -25.72 -8.22 -14.87
N LYS A 402 -25.95 -9.51 -14.65
CA LYS A 402 -26.72 -10.40 -15.52
C LYS A 402 -28.16 -10.57 -15.04
N ASP A 403 -28.61 -9.71 -14.12
CA ASP A 403 -29.90 -9.78 -13.44
C ASP A 403 -30.13 -11.12 -12.71
N ILE A 404 -29.05 -11.75 -12.26
CA ILE A 404 -29.07 -12.98 -11.46
C ILE A 404 -28.83 -12.62 -10.00
N GLN A 405 -29.60 -13.23 -9.09
CA GLN A 405 -29.39 -13.05 -7.66
C GLN A 405 -28.11 -13.77 -7.20
N PRO A 406 -27.21 -13.09 -6.47
CA PRO A 406 -26.06 -13.71 -5.83
C PRO A 406 -26.46 -14.80 -4.84
N ASP A 407 -25.52 -15.71 -4.56
CA ASP A 407 -25.68 -16.66 -3.47
C ASP A 407 -25.88 -15.91 -2.14
N LYS A 408 -26.77 -16.43 -1.28
CA LYS A 408 -27.11 -15.81 0.01
C LYS A 408 -25.88 -15.54 0.89
N ASN A 409 -24.83 -16.35 0.75
CA ASN A 409 -23.59 -16.20 1.50
C ASN A 409 -22.69 -15.06 0.96
N PHE A 410 -23.03 -14.44 -0.17
CA PHE A 410 -22.30 -13.30 -0.74
C PHE A 410 -23.14 -12.02 -0.80
N MET A 411 -24.45 -12.15 -0.60
CA MET A 411 -25.39 -11.03 -0.60
C MET A 411 -24.96 -9.89 0.33
N PHE A 412 -24.48 -10.21 1.53
CA PHE A 412 -24.05 -9.18 2.48
C PHE A 412 -22.83 -8.43 1.96
N LEU A 413 -21.88 -9.08 1.29
CA LEU A 413 -20.67 -8.44 0.76
C LEU A 413 -21.03 -7.48 -0.37
N ILE A 414 -21.97 -7.90 -1.22
CA ILE A 414 -22.50 -7.11 -2.33
C ILE A 414 -23.27 -5.89 -1.80
N GLN A 415 -24.08 -6.07 -0.77
CA GLN A 415 -24.78 -4.97 -0.09
C GLN A 415 -23.81 -4.02 0.60
N LEU A 416 -22.81 -4.54 1.31
CA LEU A 416 -21.78 -3.74 1.96
C LEU A 416 -21.03 -2.89 0.95
N GLN A 417 -20.51 -3.49 -0.13
CA GLN A 417 -19.83 -2.75 -1.18
C GLN A 417 -20.68 -1.63 -1.76
N ALA A 418 -21.99 -1.85 -1.93
CA ALA A 418 -22.89 -0.81 -2.39
C ALA A 418 -23.13 0.27 -1.33
N GLN A 419 -23.26 -0.09 -0.05
CA GLN A 419 -23.44 0.87 1.04
C GLN A 419 -22.21 1.74 1.30
N VAL A 420 -21.00 1.22 1.08
CA VAL A 420 -19.76 2.01 1.18
C VAL A 420 -19.84 3.26 0.29
N LEU A 421 -20.53 3.17 -0.84
CA LEU A 421 -20.72 4.31 -1.73
C LEU A 421 -21.52 5.45 -1.08
N THR A 422 -22.40 5.14 -0.12
CA THR A 422 -23.15 6.15 0.65
C THR A 422 -22.24 7.02 1.52
N MET A 423 -21.10 6.48 1.97
CA MET A 423 -20.13 7.19 2.81
C MET A 423 -19.55 8.44 2.14
N PHE A 424 -19.62 8.52 0.81
CA PHE A 424 -19.17 9.68 0.04
C PHE A 424 -20.11 10.88 0.14
N ALA A 425 -21.37 10.65 0.52
CA ALA A 425 -22.31 11.73 0.86
C ALA A 425 -22.20 12.11 2.35
N ASP A 426 -22.15 11.10 3.22
CA ASP A 426 -21.93 11.25 4.67
C ASP A 426 -21.26 9.97 5.21
N PRO A 427 -20.08 10.03 5.88
CA PRO A 427 -19.39 8.85 6.39
C PRO A 427 -20.21 7.94 7.30
N PHE A 428 -21.26 8.46 7.95
CA PHE A 428 -22.13 7.69 8.84
C PHE A 428 -23.38 7.12 8.15
N SER A 429 -23.69 7.54 6.93
CA SER A 429 -24.87 7.05 6.21
C SER A 429 -24.82 5.54 5.96
N ILE A 430 -23.63 4.93 5.99
CA ILE A 430 -23.44 3.49 5.89
C ILE A 430 -24.24 2.71 6.95
N PHE A 431 -24.43 3.27 8.15
CA PHE A 431 -25.18 2.64 9.24
C PHE A 431 -26.70 2.89 9.18
N GLU A 432 -27.13 3.85 8.37
CA GLU A 432 -28.53 4.26 8.28
C GLU A 432 -29.35 3.44 7.28
N VAL A 433 -28.68 2.65 6.42
CA VAL A 433 -29.34 1.94 5.32
C VAL A 433 -29.54 0.46 5.60
N GLY A 434 -30.29 0.13 6.65
CA GLY A 434 -30.91 -1.19 6.87
C GLY A 434 -29.98 -2.39 7.19
N PHE A 435 -28.69 -2.29 6.89
CA PHE A 435 -27.66 -3.27 7.21
C PHE A 435 -26.51 -2.56 7.92
N ASP A 436 -26.11 -3.13 9.06
CA ASP A 436 -25.10 -2.59 9.95
C ASP A 436 -23.81 -3.43 9.83
N PRO A 437 -22.74 -2.92 9.21
CA PRO A 437 -21.53 -3.68 8.95
C PRO A 437 -20.81 -4.13 10.23
N THR A 438 -21.05 -3.47 11.37
CA THR A 438 -20.42 -3.84 12.64
C THR A 438 -21.07 -5.05 13.30
N LYS A 439 -22.28 -5.43 12.85
CA LYS A 439 -23.02 -6.60 13.37
C LYS A 439 -22.74 -7.90 12.62
N LEU A 440 -21.88 -7.86 11.60
CA LEU A 440 -21.50 -9.06 10.83
C LEU A 440 -20.60 -9.97 11.67
N PRO A 441 -20.94 -11.27 11.83
CA PRO A 441 -19.98 -12.21 12.37
C PRO A 441 -18.86 -12.47 11.35
N ILE A 442 -17.65 -12.75 11.85
CA ILE A 442 -16.55 -13.18 10.99
C ILE A 442 -16.97 -14.46 10.28
N THR A 443 -16.98 -14.46 8.95
CA THR A 443 -17.53 -15.56 8.15
C THR A 443 -16.47 -16.11 7.22
N ALA A 444 -16.27 -17.42 7.23
CA ALA A 444 -15.38 -18.15 6.31
C ALA A 444 -16.20 -19.05 5.39
N ILE A 445 -16.08 -18.83 4.08
CA ILE A 445 -16.69 -19.63 3.02
C ILE A 445 -15.61 -20.51 2.43
N ILE A 446 -15.67 -21.81 2.72
CA ILE A 446 -14.71 -22.80 2.24
C ILE A 446 -15.18 -23.32 0.88
N VAL A 447 -14.30 -23.30 -0.10
CA VAL A 447 -14.56 -23.74 -1.46
C VAL A 447 -13.64 -24.87 -1.88
N ASN A 448 -14.13 -25.78 -2.71
CA ASN A 448 -13.27 -26.78 -3.34
C ASN A 448 -12.60 -26.21 -4.61
N LYS A 449 -11.68 -26.97 -5.20
CA LYS A 449 -10.98 -26.64 -6.45
C LYS A 449 -11.89 -26.32 -7.65
N ASP A 450 -13.15 -26.75 -7.63
CA ASP A 450 -14.11 -26.51 -8.70
C ASP A 450 -14.96 -25.25 -8.45
N GLY A 451 -14.63 -24.47 -7.41
CA GLY A 451 -15.33 -23.24 -7.05
C GLY A 451 -16.68 -23.47 -6.36
N LYS A 452 -16.96 -24.69 -5.89
CA LYS A 452 -18.20 -24.98 -5.15
C LYS A 452 -18.02 -24.71 -3.66
N ILE A 453 -19.01 -24.07 -3.04
CA ILE A 453 -19.07 -23.88 -1.60
C ILE A 453 -19.24 -25.26 -0.93
N VAL A 454 -18.32 -25.60 -0.05
CA VAL A 454 -18.31 -26.85 0.71
C VAL A 454 -18.82 -26.63 2.13
N LYS A 455 -18.45 -25.49 2.74
CA LYS A 455 -18.84 -25.15 4.10
C LYS A 455 -18.87 -23.63 4.26
N VAL A 456 -19.78 -23.15 5.09
CA VAL A 456 -19.76 -21.79 5.62
C VAL A 456 -19.63 -21.90 7.13
N VAL A 457 -18.64 -21.21 7.68
CA VAL A 457 -18.33 -21.20 9.12
C VAL A 457 -18.41 -19.76 9.61
N THR A 458 -19.19 -19.52 10.66
CA THR A 458 -19.38 -18.21 11.29
C THR A 458 -18.76 -18.23 12.68
N GLY A 459 -17.96 -17.21 12.98
CA GLY A 459 -17.10 -17.12 14.16
C GLY A 459 -17.72 -16.51 15.40
#